data_AF-A0A954UMY3-F1
#
_entry.id   AF-A0A954UMY3-F1
#
_cell.length_a   1.000
_cell.length_b   1.000
_cell.length_c   1.000
_cell.angle_alpha   90.00
_cell.angle_beta   90.00
_cell.angle_gamma   90.00
#
_symmetry.space_group_name_H-M   'P 1'
#
loop_
_entity.id
_entity.type
_entity.pdbx_description
1 polymer ?
#
loop_
_entity_poly.entity_id
_entity_poly.type
_entity_poly.pdbx_seq_one_letter_code
_entity_poly.pdbx_strand_id
1 'polypeptide(L)'
;REMFGYPPFGSMIRIIVRGPQQQVVAALAAELAQRASAAVTDLPDLRVLGPAPAPLMKQRDHFRYHLLIQATQLEPVKQLLREAQASLKLPPDTLWQADIDPIDML
;
A
#
# COMPACT_ATOMS: atom_id res chain seq x y z
N ARG A 1 11.80 2.18 -26.00
CA ARG A 1 11.59 1.82 -24.58
C ARG A 1 12.67 2.51 -23.75
N GLU A 2 12.76 3.83 -23.88
CA GLU A 2 13.75 4.72 -23.26
C GLU A 2 13.19 6.12 -23.51
N MET A 3 12.28 6.66 -22.69
CA MET A 3 11.86 8.06 -22.85
C MET A 3 11.50 8.83 -21.57
N PHE A 4 11.47 8.19 -20.40
CA PHE A 4 11.38 8.95 -19.15
C PHE A 4 12.24 8.23 -18.12
N GLY A 5 13.09 8.96 -17.40
CA GLY A 5 14.01 8.46 -16.37
C GLY A 5 13.32 7.88 -15.13
N TYR A 6 12.24 7.12 -15.33
CA TYR A 6 11.74 6.19 -14.35
C TYR A 6 12.67 4.97 -14.39
N PRO A 7 13.31 4.60 -13.26
CA PRO A 7 13.84 3.25 -13.09
C PRO A 7 12.79 2.24 -13.59
N PRO A 8 13.18 1.05 -14.09
CA PRO A 8 12.20 0.01 -14.40
C PRO A 8 11.57 -0.46 -13.09
N PHE A 9 10.61 0.30 -12.55
CA PHE A 9 9.73 -0.13 -11.48
C PHE A 9 8.90 -1.28 -12.07
N GLY A 10 9.51 -2.46 -12.07
CA GLY A 10 9.01 -3.64 -12.78
C GLY A 10 7.74 -4.18 -12.17
N SER A 11 7.46 -3.81 -10.91
CA SER A 11 6.27 -4.25 -10.21
C SER A 11 5.66 -3.15 -9.35
N MET A 12 4.33 -3.22 -9.23
CA MET A 12 3.55 -2.31 -8.41
C MET A 12 2.66 -3.11 -7.46
N ILE A 13 2.64 -2.73 -6.19
CA ILE A 13 1.74 -3.30 -5.20
C ILE A 13 0.78 -2.22 -4.74
N ARG A 14 -0.52 -2.51 -4.81
CA ARG A 14 -1.56 -1.65 -4.25
C ARG A 14 -2.04 -2.23 -2.94
N ILE A 15 -1.89 -1.47 -1.87
CA ILE A 15 -2.47 -1.81 -0.58
C ILE A 15 -3.77 -1.03 -0.42
N ILE A 16 -4.84 -1.73 -0.06
CA ILE A 16 -6.15 -1.15 0.21
C ILE A 16 -6.49 -1.44 1.65
N VAL A 17 -6.79 -0.40 2.43
CA VAL A 17 -7.28 -0.48 3.80
C VAL A 17 -8.74 -0.05 3.81
N ARG A 18 -9.61 -0.84 4.45
CA ARG A 18 -11.04 -0.53 4.59
C ARG A 18 -11.54 -0.79 6.00
N GLY A 19 -12.47 0.03 6.46
CA GLY A 19 -13.03 -0.08 7.82
C GLY A 19 -14.14 0.94 8.07
N PRO A 20 -14.96 0.76 9.11
CA PRO A 20 -16.12 1.62 9.36
C PRO A 20 -15.75 3.00 9.92
N GLN A 21 -14.56 3.15 10.49
CA GLN A 21 -14.12 4.40 11.13
C GLN A 21 -12.98 5.04 10.34
N GLN A 22 -13.23 6.22 9.76
CA GLN A 22 -12.26 6.93 8.92
C GLN A 22 -10.91 7.13 9.61
N GLN A 23 -10.92 7.55 10.87
CA GLN A 23 -9.70 7.82 11.63
C GLN A 23 -8.84 6.57 11.82
N VAL A 24 -9.50 5.43 12.07
CA VAL A 24 -8.83 4.13 12.22
C VAL A 24 -8.23 3.66 10.89
N VAL A 25 -9.01 3.75 9.80
CA VAL A 25 -8.53 3.38 8.46
C VAL A 25 -7.36 4.25 8.03
N ALA A 26 -7.45 5.56 8.25
CA ALA A 26 -6.39 6.51 7.91
C ALA A 26 -5.11 6.26 8.74
N ALA A 27 -5.25 6.00 10.04
CA ALA A 27 -4.12 5.69 10.91
C ALA A 27 -3.41 4.39 10.49
N LEU A 28 -4.17 3.34 10.19
CA LEU A 28 -3.62 2.06 9.73
C LEU A 28 -2.92 2.20 8.36
N ALA A 29 -3.52 2.95 7.44
CA ALA A 29 -2.90 3.23 6.14
C ALA A 29 -1.60 4.05 6.28
N ALA A 30 -1.57 5.02 7.21
CA ALA A 30 -0.38 5.79 7.51
C ALA A 30 0.73 4.94 8.16
N GLU A 31 0.36 4.02 9.07
CA GLU A 31 1.32 3.10 9.68
C GLU A 31 1.96 2.18 8.63
N LEU A 32 1.15 1.62 7.72
CA LEU A 32 1.63 0.80 6.61
C LEU A 32 2.57 1.59 5.69
N ALA A 33 2.23 2.84 5.36
CA ALA A 33 3.07 3.70 4.53
C ALA A 33 4.38 4.07 5.22
N GLN A 34 4.38 4.33 6.53
CA GLN A 34 5.59 4.61 7.30
C GLN A 34 6.52 3.39 7.35
N ARG A 35 5.99 2.20 7.61
CA ARG A 35 6.77 0.94 7.60
C ARG A 35 7.40 0.70 6.23
N ALA A 36 6.61 0.83 5.15
CA ALA A 36 7.12 0.72 3.78
C ALA A 36 8.18 1.78 3.46
N SER A 37 8.00 3.01 3.94
CA SER A 37 8.95 4.12 3.72
C SER A 37 10.26 3.91 4.49
N ALA A 38 10.21 3.33 5.70
CA ALA A 38 11.42 3.02 6.46
C ALA A 38 12.31 2.03 5.71
N ALA A 39 11.71 1.05 5.04
CA ALA A 39 12.42 0.06 4.22
C ALA A 39 13.02 0.63 2.92
N VAL A 40 12.63 1.84 2.48
CA VAL A 40 13.27 2.53 1.34
C VAL A 40 14.76 2.77 1.60
N THR A 41 15.15 2.96 2.86
CA THR A 41 16.55 3.16 3.25
C THR A 41 17.42 1.98 2.82
N ASP A 42 16.90 0.76 2.94
CA ASP A 42 17.60 -0.48 2.59
C ASP A 42 17.34 -0.89 1.12
N LEU A 43 16.35 -0.27 0.47
CA LEU A 43 15.86 -0.59 -0.86
C LEU A 43 15.71 0.71 -1.69
N PRO A 44 16.79 1.23 -2.28
CA PRO A 44 16.78 2.53 -2.96
C PRO A 44 15.84 2.58 -4.18
N ASP A 45 15.46 1.42 -4.71
CA ASP A 45 14.50 1.28 -5.81
C ASP A 45 13.03 1.17 -5.36
N LEU A 46 12.76 1.28 -4.05
CA LEU A 46 11.41 1.26 -3.51
C LEU A 46 10.86 2.68 -3.43
N ARG A 47 9.64 2.89 -3.95
CA ARG A 47 8.92 4.14 -3.85
C ARG A 47 7.53 3.91 -3.29
N VAL A 48 7.18 4.65 -2.24
CA VAL A 48 5.84 4.64 -1.64
C VAL A 48 5.06 5.87 -2.12
N LEU A 49 3.82 5.67 -2.57
CA LEU A 49 2.89 6.72 -3.00
C LEU A 49 1.60 6.61 -2.17
N GLY A 50 1.18 7.71 -1.54
CA GLY A 50 0.06 7.72 -0.59
C GLY A 50 0.54 7.72 0.87
N PRO A 51 -0.36 7.44 1.83
CA PRO A 51 -1.71 6.94 1.67
C PRO A 51 -2.67 8.01 1.16
N ALA A 52 -3.61 7.64 0.29
CA ALA A 52 -4.63 8.54 -0.22
C ALA A 52 -6.04 8.00 0.08
N PRO A 53 -7.01 8.88 0.42
CA PRO A 53 -8.40 8.49 0.54
C PRO A 53 -8.92 8.10 -0.84
N ALA A 54 -9.60 6.96 -0.96
CA ALA A 54 -10.27 6.59 -2.20
C ALA A 54 -11.55 7.43 -2.35
N PRO A 55 -11.68 8.28 -3.40
CA PRO A 55 -12.80 9.20 -3.52
C PRO A 55 -14.02 8.45 -4.07
N LEU A 56 -14.78 7.75 -3.22
CA LEU A 56 -16.11 7.27 -3.59
C LEU A 56 -17.08 7.27 -2.40
N MET A 57 -18.15 8.05 -2.62
CA MET A 57 -19.43 8.10 -1.90
C MET A 57 -19.92 6.73 -1.44
N LYS A 58 -20.09 6.58 -0.13
CA LYS A 58 -21.23 5.89 0.51
C LYS A 58 -21.58 4.50 -0.05
N GLN A 59 -20.61 3.70 -0.46
CA GLN A 59 -20.83 2.26 -0.60
C GLN A 59 -20.64 1.60 0.76
N ARG A 60 -21.73 1.61 1.55
CA ARG A 60 -21.96 0.73 2.71
C ARG A 60 -20.98 0.90 3.89
N ASP A 61 -21.02 2.08 4.50
CA ASP A 61 -20.48 2.36 5.85
C ASP A 61 -18.96 2.18 6.06
N HIS A 62 -18.17 1.90 5.02
CA HIS A 62 -16.72 1.72 5.15
C HIS A 62 -15.93 2.78 4.39
N PHE A 63 -14.98 3.39 5.10
CA PHE A 63 -13.94 4.24 4.54
C PHE A 63 -12.87 3.39 3.89
N ARG A 64 -12.27 3.90 2.82
CA ARG A 64 -11.22 3.23 2.07
C ARG A 64 -10.04 4.15 1.86
N TYR A 65 -8.86 3.65 2.19
CA TYR A 65 -7.58 4.28 1.88
C TYR A 65 -6.78 3.31 1.03
N HIS A 66 -5.91 3.85 0.19
CA HIS A 66 -4.92 3.04 -0.50
C HIS A 66 -3.53 3.62 -0.40
N LEU A 67 -2.52 2.80 -0.60
CA LEU A 67 -1.17 3.22 -0.94
C LEU A 67 -0.64 2.35 -2.08
N LEU A 68 0.29 2.90 -2.85
CA LEU A 68 0.97 2.19 -3.91
C LEU A 68 2.45 2.08 -3.54
N ILE A 69 3.02 0.91 -3.76
CA ILE A 69 4.45 0.65 -3.61
C ILE A 69 4.97 0.25 -4.99
N GLN A 70 5.96 0.98 -5.47
CA GLN A 70 6.68 0.66 -6.70
C GLN A 70 8.05 0.13 -6.32
N ALA A 71 8.49 -0.96 -6.93
CA ALA A 71 9.82 -1.52 -6.69
C ALA A 71 10.35 -2.21 -7.95
N THR A 72 11.69 -2.28 -8.07
CA THR A 72 12.37 -3.12 -9.06
C THR A 72 12.32 -4.60 -8.67
N GLN A 73 12.25 -4.90 -7.36
CA GLN A 73 12.20 -6.25 -6.81
C GLN A 73 10.98 -6.42 -5.88
N LEU A 74 10.21 -7.49 -6.09
CA LEU A 74 9.03 -7.79 -5.28
C LEU A 74 9.34 -8.46 -3.95
N GLU A 75 10.37 -9.30 -3.88
CA GLU A 75 10.64 -10.13 -2.69
C GLU A 75 10.85 -9.31 -1.41
N PRO A 76 11.62 -8.21 -1.42
CA PRO A 76 11.76 -7.37 -0.23
C PRO A 76 10.43 -6.73 0.20
N VAL A 77 9.60 -6.31 -0.76
CA VAL A 77 8.26 -5.75 -0.47
C VAL A 77 7.35 -6.82 0.12
N LYS A 78 7.33 -8.04 -0.45
CA LYS A 78 6.54 -9.16 0.08
C LYS A 78 6.98 -9.53 1.50
N GLN A 79 8.27 -9.46 1.81
CA GLN A 79 8.77 -9.71 3.16
C GLN A 79 8.24 -8.65 4.13
N LEU A 80 8.31 -7.37 3.76
CA LEU A 80 7.76 -6.27 4.54
C LEU A 80 6.25 -6.42 4.79
N LEU A 81 5.49 -6.85 3.78
CA LEU A 81 4.05 -7.09 3.92
C LEU A 81 3.74 -8.27 4.84
N ARG A 82 4.55 -9.35 4.79
CA ARG A 82 4.42 -10.49 5.69
C ARG A 82 4.70 -10.09 7.15
N GLU A 83 5.73 -9.29 7.39
CA GLU A 83 6.06 -8.76 8.72
C GLU A 83 4.99 -7.80 9.24
N ALA A 84 4.45 -6.95 8.36
CA ALA A 84 3.31 -6.11 8.67
C ALA A 84 2.09 -6.97 9.04
N GLN A 85 1.78 -8.02 8.28
CA GLN A 85 0.68 -8.94 8.58
C GLN A 85 0.84 -9.65 9.93
N ALA A 86 2.06 -10.04 10.29
CA ALA A 86 2.34 -10.73 11.54
C ALA A 86 2.31 -9.80 12.78
N SER A 87 2.65 -8.52 12.59
CA SER A 87 2.77 -7.55 13.70
C SER A 87 1.59 -6.60 13.87
N LEU A 88 0.81 -6.37 12.81
CA LEU A 88 -0.35 -5.47 12.86
C LEU A 88 -1.51 -6.11 13.60
N LYS A 89 -1.97 -5.42 14.64
CA LYS A 89 -3.26 -5.73 15.28
C LYS A 89 -4.35 -4.99 14.54
N LEU A 90 -5.18 -5.73 13.80
CA LEU A 90 -6.30 -5.14 13.08
C LEU A 90 -7.43 -4.80 14.05
N PRO A 91 -7.93 -3.55 14.02
CA PRO A 91 -9.14 -3.18 14.74
C PRO A 91 -10.36 -3.97 14.22
N PRO A 92 -11.44 -4.07 15.02
CA PRO A 92 -12.69 -4.70 14.58
C PRO A 92 -13.18 -4.12 13.26
N ASP A 93 -13.72 -4.99 12.41
CA ASP A 93 -14.29 -4.63 11.10
C ASP A 93 -13.32 -3.89 10.16
N THR A 94 -12.02 -3.94 10.44
CA THR A 94 -10.98 -3.35 9.60
C THR A 94 -10.20 -4.44 8.88
N LEU A 95 -10.04 -4.26 7.58
CA LEU A 95 -9.33 -5.19 6.71
C LEU A 95 -8.35 -4.41 5.86
N TRP A 96 -7.22 -5.03 5.55
CA TRP A 96 -6.33 -4.56 4.50
C TRP A 96 -6.01 -5.69 3.54
N GLN A 97 -5.74 -5.33 2.30
CA GLN A 97 -5.42 -6.24 1.20
C GLN A 97 -4.25 -5.66 0.42
N ALA A 98 -3.33 -6.50 -0.03
CA ALA A 98 -2.27 -6.13 -0.94
C ALA A 98 -2.47 -6.86 -2.28
N ASP A 99 -2.68 -6.08 -3.34
CA ASP A 99 -2.79 -6.56 -4.71
C ASP A 99 -1.44 -6.35 -5.40
N ILE A 100 -0.78 -7.45 -5.75
CA ILE A 100 0.51 -7.45 -6.47
C ILE A 100 0.20 -7.39 -7.96
N ASP A 101 0.82 -6.44 -8.65
CA ASP A 101 0.61 -6.13 -10.07
C ASP A 101 -0.89 -6.09 -10.38
N PRO A 102 -1.61 -5.05 -9.91
CA PRO A 102 -3.02 -4.88 -10.25
C PRO A 102 -3.11 -4.71 -11.77
N ILE A 103 -3.26 -5.81 -12.49
CA ILE A 103 -3.59 -5.86 -13.91
C ILE A 103 -5.03 -5.35 -14.01
N ASP A 104 -5.15 -4.02 -13.97
CA ASP A 104 -6.30 -3.24 -14.42
C ASP A 104 -5.85 -1.79 -14.70
N MET A 105 -4.71 -1.66 -15.39
CA MET A 105 -4.28 -0.43 -16.06
C MET A 105 -3.75 -0.76 -17.47
N LEU A 106 -4.49 -1.58 -18.21
CA LEU A 106 -4.44 -1.64 -19.68
C LEU A 106 -5.82 -1.31 -20.24
#